data_AF-A0A194AGF4-F1
#
_entry.id   AF-A0A194AGF4-F1
#
_cell.length_a   1.000
_cell.length_b   1.000
_cell.length_c   1.000
_cell.angle_alpha   90.00
_cell.angle_beta   90.00
_cell.angle_gamma   90.00
#
_symmetry.space_group_name_H-M   'P 1'
#
loop_
_entity.id
_entity.type
_entity.pdbx_description
1 polymer ?
#
loop_
_entity_poly.entity_id
_entity_poly.type
_entity_poly.pdbx_seq_one_letter_code
_entity_poly.pdbx_strand_id
1 'polypeptide(L)'
;MSVSNVSGLRARVYNCLQTILDLESDLDRAGLADNLLEELNEIKGLINHTHTWDLKEADVLRIERATADFLRELEMPLSLRKKIGSVFRVQ
;
A
#
# COMPACT_ATOMS: atom_id res chain seq x y z
N MET A 1 30.49 -7.38 11.65
CA MET A 1 29.66 -8.04 10.63
C MET A 1 28.68 -6.99 10.12
N SER A 2 28.93 -6.40 8.96
CA SER A 2 28.03 -5.39 8.37
C SER A 2 26.85 -6.10 7.74
N VAL A 3 25.73 -6.18 8.46
CA VAL A 3 24.44 -6.54 7.87
C VAL A 3 24.18 -5.47 6.81
N SER A 4 24.18 -5.88 5.54
CA SER A 4 24.15 -4.98 4.39
C SER A 4 22.92 -4.08 4.45
N ASN A 5 23.14 -2.77 4.61
CA ASN A 5 22.10 -1.74 4.70
C ASN A 5 21.08 -1.84 3.55
N VAL A 6 21.54 -2.25 2.36
CA VAL A 6 20.74 -2.50 1.14
C VAL A 6 19.65 -3.56 1.33
N SER A 7 19.93 -4.62 2.12
CA SER A 7 18.96 -5.67 2.42
C SER A 7 17.81 -5.13 3.27
N GLY A 8 18.11 -4.20 4.19
CA GLY A 8 17.09 -3.50 4.99
C GLY A 8 16.26 -2.51 4.17
N LEU A 9 16.90 -1.79 3.24
CA LEU A 9 16.21 -0.85 2.35
C LEU A 9 15.18 -1.54 1.44
N ARG A 10 15.58 -2.66 0.83
CA ARG A 10 14.68 -3.47 -0.02
C ARG A 10 13.51 -4.03 0.78
N ALA A 11 13.75 -4.52 2.00
CA ALA A 11 12.70 -5.02 2.88
C ALA A 11 11.68 -3.92 3.26
N ARG A 12 12.15 -2.69 3.51
CA ARG A 12 11.26 -1.55 3.79
C ARG A 12 10.37 -1.20 2.60
N VAL A 13 10.95 -1.10 1.40
CA VAL A 13 10.17 -0.86 0.18
C VAL A 13 9.18 -1.99 -0.07
N TYR A 14 9.60 -3.26 0.09
CA TYR A 14 8.71 -4.41 -0.01
C TYR A 14 7.52 -4.27 0.95
N ASN A 15 7.78 -3.91 2.22
CA ASN A 15 6.72 -3.72 3.21
C ASN A 15 5.75 -2.61 2.81
N CYS A 16 6.24 -1.49 2.27
CA CYS A 16 5.38 -0.41 1.76
C CYS A 16 4.47 -0.89 0.63
N LEU A 17 5.03 -1.56 -0.38
CA LEU A 17 4.24 -2.08 -1.51
C LEU A 17 3.24 -3.15 -1.04
N GLN A 18 3.66 -4.07 -0.17
CA GLN A 18 2.78 -5.10 0.40
C GLN A 18 1.64 -4.46 1.19
N THR A 19 1.90 -3.42 1.99
CA THR A 19 0.86 -2.72 2.75
C THR A 19 -0.21 -2.12 1.83
N ILE A 20 0.17 -1.60 0.66
CA ILE A 20 -0.78 -1.09 -0.33
C ILE A 20 -1.60 -2.23 -0.92
N LEU A 21 -0.96 -3.35 -1.27
CA LEU A 21 -1.65 -4.52 -1.84
C LEU A 21 -2.61 -5.18 -0.85
N ASP A 22 -2.28 -5.19 0.44
CA ASP A 22 -3.13 -5.74 1.50
C ASP A 22 -4.48 -4.98 1.61
N LEU A 23 -4.54 -3.73 1.12
CA LEU A 23 -5.76 -2.94 1.07
C LEU A 23 -6.68 -3.25 -0.11
N GLU A 24 -6.24 -4.04 -1.10
CA GLU A 24 -7.00 -4.32 -2.32
C GLU A 24 -8.42 -4.83 -2.01
N SER A 25 -8.54 -5.76 -1.05
CA SER A 25 -9.83 -6.29 -0.61
C SER A 25 -10.72 -5.22 0.04
N ASP A 26 -10.15 -4.34 0.86
CA ASP A 26 -10.92 -3.25 1.50
C ASP A 26 -11.35 -2.19 0.49
N LEU A 27 -10.52 -1.92 -0.52
CA LEU A 27 -10.83 -1.03 -1.65
C LEU A 27 -11.95 -1.62 -2.52
N ASP A 28 -11.91 -2.93 -2.79
CA ASP A 28 -12.95 -3.64 -3.54
C ASP A 28 -14.30 -3.58 -2.81
N ARG A 29 -14.30 -3.88 -1.51
CA ARG A 29 -15.50 -3.75 -0.66
C ARG A 29 -16.01 -2.32 -0.57
N ALA A 30 -15.14 -1.33 -0.76
CA ALA A 30 -15.50 0.08 -0.84
C ALA A 30 -15.94 0.53 -2.25
N GLY A 31 -15.90 -0.35 -3.26
CA GLY A 31 -16.21 -0.01 -4.66
C GLY A 31 -15.20 0.98 -5.26
N LEU A 32 -13.95 0.94 -4.78
CA LEU A 32 -12.86 1.80 -5.22
C LEU A 32 -11.76 1.03 -5.96
N ALA A 33 -11.78 -0.30 -5.91
CA ALA A 33 -10.76 -1.13 -6.55
C ALA A 33 -10.66 -0.86 -8.06
N ASP A 34 -11.78 -0.72 -8.78
CA ASP A 34 -11.76 -0.46 -10.24
C ASP A 34 -11.01 0.83 -10.60
N ASN A 35 -11.07 1.86 -9.74
CA ASN A 35 -10.37 3.14 -9.95
C ASN A 35 -8.87 3.06 -9.68
N LEU A 36 -8.40 1.98 -9.04
CA LEU A 36 -7.01 1.78 -8.62
C LEU A 36 -6.45 0.46 -9.17
N LEU A 37 -7.19 -0.24 -10.04
CA LEU A 37 -6.89 -1.61 -10.42
C LEU A 37 -5.61 -1.68 -11.27
N GLU A 38 -5.41 -0.72 -12.15
CA GLU A 38 -4.22 -0.63 -12.99
C GLU A 38 -2.98 -0.37 -12.11
N GLU A 39 -3.07 0.59 -11.20
CA GLU A 39 -2.01 0.96 -10.27
C GLU A 39 -1.66 -0.20 -9.32
N LEU A 40 -2.67 -0.91 -8.78
CA LEU A 40 -2.45 -2.09 -7.94
C LEU A 40 -1.77 -3.22 -8.71
N ASN A 41 -2.13 -3.43 -9.98
CA ASN A 41 -1.48 -4.43 -10.83
C ASN A 41 -0.02 -4.05 -11.15
N GLU A 42 0.27 -2.77 -11.38
CA GLU A 42 1.64 -2.29 -11.52
C GLU A 42 2.46 -2.58 -10.24
N ILE A 43 1.91 -2.28 -9.07
CA ILE A 43 2.56 -2.54 -7.77
C ILE A 43 2.84 -4.04 -7.58
N LYS A 44 1.90 -4.93 -7.97
CA LYS A 44 2.12 -6.40 -7.97
C LYS A 44 3.26 -6.81 -8.90
N GLY A 45 3.43 -6.14 -10.03
CA GLY A 45 4.59 -6.34 -10.91
C GLY A 45 5.89 -5.92 -10.22
N LEU A 46 5.90 -4.72 -9.62
CA LEU A 46 7.08 -4.13 -8.98
C LEU A 46 7.57 -4.96 -7.79
N ILE A 47 6.67 -5.52 -6.97
CA ILE A 47 7.05 -6.24 -5.74
C ILE A 47 8.00 -7.42 -6.03
N ASN A 48 7.80 -8.11 -7.15
CA ASN A 48 8.62 -9.23 -7.60
C ASN A 48 10.04 -8.81 -8.00
N HIS A 49 10.26 -7.52 -8.27
CA HIS A 49 11.53 -6.98 -8.70
C HIS A 49 12.25 -6.16 -7.62
N THR A 50 11.60 -5.84 -6.49
CA THR A 50 12.21 -5.06 -5.38
C THR A 50 13.57 -5.59 -4.92
N HIS A 51 13.75 -6.91 -4.94
CA HIS A 51 15.00 -7.57 -4.57
C HIS A 51 16.19 -7.24 -5.47
N THR A 52 16.03 -6.61 -6.64
CA THR A 52 17.13 -6.22 -7.54
C THR A 52 17.40 -4.71 -7.52
N TRP A 53 16.56 -3.92 -6.86
CA TRP A 53 16.65 -2.47 -6.92
C TRP A 53 17.89 -1.95 -6.20
N ASP A 54 18.62 -1.05 -6.85
CA ASP A 54 19.69 -0.29 -6.20
C ASP A 54 19.09 0.94 -5.54
N LEU A 55 18.88 0.85 -4.22
CA LEU A 55 18.14 1.83 -3.44
C LEU A 55 19.06 2.63 -2.54
N LYS A 56 18.80 3.94 -2.46
CA LYS A 56 19.37 4.82 -1.44
C LYS A 56 18.31 5.11 -0.38
N GLU A 57 18.77 5.42 0.83
CA GLU A 57 17.89 5.75 1.95
C GLU A 57 16.86 6.85 1.59
N ALA A 58 17.28 7.88 0.84
CA ALA A 58 16.40 8.95 0.41
C ALA A 58 15.23 8.46 -0.47
N ASP A 59 15.45 7.45 -1.32
CA ASP A 59 14.39 6.88 -2.16
C ASP A 59 13.40 6.08 -1.30
N VAL A 60 13.91 5.30 -0.34
CA VAL A 60 13.07 4.55 0.60
C VAL A 60 12.21 5.49 1.43
N LEU A 61 12.78 6.58 1.98
CA LEU A 61 12.02 7.57 2.74
C LEU A 61 10.91 8.24 1.91
N ARG A 62 11.15 8.48 0.61
CA ARG A 62 10.13 9.01 -0.30
C ARG A 62 9.00 8.02 -0.51
N ILE A 63 9.31 6.74 -0.70
CA ILE A 63 8.32 5.67 -0.87
C ILE A 63 7.51 5.49 0.42
N GLU A 64 8.16 5.45 1.57
CA GLU A 64 7.50 5.38 2.88
C GLU A 64 6.56 6.56 3.10
N ARG A 65 7.01 7.77 2.76
CA ARG A 65 6.17 8.97 2.88
C ARG A 65 4.96 8.92 1.95
N ALA A 66 5.16 8.59 0.68
CA ALA A 66 4.07 8.46 -0.29
C ALA A 66 3.06 7.38 0.14
N THR A 67 3.55 6.26 0.68
CA THR A 67 2.70 5.20 1.23
C THR A 67 1.89 5.72 2.41
N ALA A 68 2.51 6.42 3.37
CA ALA A 68 1.80 6.99 4.52
C ALA A 68 0.75 8.04 4.12
N ASP A 69 1.05 8.86 3.11
CA ASP A 69 0.11 9.86 2.59
C ASP A 69 -1.08 9.19 1.87
N PHE A 70 -0.83 8.17 1.03
CA PHE A 70 -1.86 7.34 0.41
C PHE A 70 -2.79 6.69 1.45
N LEU A 71 -2.23 6.07 2.48
CA LEU A 71 -3.01 5.45 3.56
C LEU A 71 -3.93 6.46 4.25
N ARG A 72 -3.42 7.67 4.51
CA ARG A 72 -4.20 8.75 5.14
C ARG A 72 -5.36 9.21 4.25
N GLU A 73 -5.14 9.32 2.95
CA GLU A 73 -6.18 9.69 1.99
C GLU A 73 -7.30 8.65 1.92
N LEU A 74 -6.96 7.37 2.13
CA LEU A 74 -7.92 6.27 2.18
C LEU A 74 -8.72 6.17 3.48
N GLU A 75 -8.25 6.75 4.59
CA GLU A 75 -8.96 6.68 5.88
C GLU A 75 -10.39 7.22 5.77
N MET A 76 -10.60 8.35 5.09
CA MET A 76 -11.93 8.92 4.89
C MET A 76 -12.87 8.03 4.08
N PRO A 77 -12.56 7.66 2.82
CA PRO A 77 -13.46 6.83 2.02
C PRO A 77 -13.73 5.45 2.63
N LEU A 78 -12.74 4.83 3.27
CA LEU A 78 -12.92 3.54 3.95
C LEU A 78 -13.74 3.67 5.26
N SER A 79 -13.60 4.77 5.99
CA SER A 79 -14.37 5.03 7.21
C SER A 79 -15.84 5.38 6.93
N LEU A 80 -16.12 6.09 5.82
CA LEU A 80 -17.49 6.42 5.40
C LEU A 80 -18.30 5.15 5.09
N ARG A 81 -17.69 4.14 4.46
CA ARG A 81 -18.33 2.84 4.19
C ARG A 81 -18.59 2.03 5.46
N LYS A 82 -17.67 2.03 6.45
CA LYS A 82 -17.90 1.36 7.75
C LYS A 82 -19.13 1.91 8.48
N LYS A 83 -19.36 3.22 8.42
CA LYS A 83 -20.57 3.85 8.99
C LYS A 83 -21.83 3.45 8.23
N ILE A 84 -21.85 3.53 6.89
CA ILE A 84 -23.03 3.18 6.09
C ILE A 84 -23.40 1.69 6.26
N GLY A 85 -22.42 0.78 6.24
CA GLY A 85 -22.66 -0.65 6.47
C GLY A 85 -23.20 -0.97 7.88
N SER A 86 -22.90 -0.14 8.88
CA SER A 86 -23.48 -0.28 10.23
C SER A 86 -24.91 0.27 10.34
N VAL A 87 -25.26 1.29 9.54
CA VAL A 87 -26.59 1.92 9.53
C VAL A 87 -27.62 1.07 8.79
N PHE A 88 -27.20 0.24 7.82
CA PHE A 88 -28.07 -0.69 7.09
C PHE A 88 -28.23 -2.08 7.73
N ARG A 89 -27.77 -2.30 8.96
CA ARG A 89 -28.26 -3.43 9.78
C ARG A 89 -29.65 -3.08 10.32
N VAL A 90 -30.65 -3.13 9.47
CA VAL A 90 -32.07 -3.11 9.88
C VAL A 90 -32.65 -4.49 9.64
N GLN A 91 -33.00 -5.12 10.76
CA GLN A 91 -33.75 -6.37 10.96
C GLN A 91 -33.19 -7.67 10.36
#